data_AF-A0A7C6AWZ8-F1
#
_entry.id   AF-A0A7C6AWZ8-F1
#
_cell.length_a   1.000
_cell.length_b   1.000
_cell.length_c   1.000
_cell.angle_alpha   90.00
_cell.angle_beta   90.00
_cell.angle_gamma   90.00
#
_symmetry.space_group_name_H-M   'P 1'
#
loop_
_entity.id
_entity.type
_entity.pdbx_description
1 polymer ?
#
loop_
_entity_poly.entity_id
_entity_poly.type
_entity_poly.pdbx_seq_one_letter_code
_entity_poly.pdbx_strand_id
1 'polypeptide(L)' 'MKDVRFVGSSLDDLKHFPAGARREAGFELSNVQAGLQPSDWKPMNTI' A
#
# COMPACT_ATOMS: atom_id res chain seq x y z
N MET A 1 11.57 -10.61 1.04
CA MET A 1 10.66 -9.48 0.78
C MET A 1 9.35 -10.07 0.28
N LYS A 2 8.20 -9.67 0.83
CA LYS A 2 6.91 -10.15 0.32
C LYS A 2 6.62 -9.51 -1.04
N ASP A 3 6.10 -10.28 -1.98
CA ASP A 3 5.69 -9.75 -3.28
C ASP A 3 4.42 -8.91 -3.16
N VAL A 4 4.42 -7.76 -3.84
CA VAL A 4 3.22 -6.93 -4.00
C VAL A 4 2.64 -7.19 -5.37
N ARG A 5 1.35 -7.54 -5.42
CA ARG A 5 0.59 -7.66 -6.66
C ARG A 5 -0.49 -6.60 -6.66
N PHE A 6 -0.43 -5.69 -7.61
CA PHE A 6 -1.50 -4.74 -7.88
C PHE A 6 -2.60 -5.45 -8.66
N VAL A 7 -3.86 -5.21 -8.30
CA VAL A 7 -5.03 -5.85 -8.91
C VAL A 7 -5.88 -4.78 -9.59
N GLY A 8 -6.42 -5.06 -10.78
CA GLY A 8 -7.24 -4.10 -11.52
C GLY A 8 -6.49 -2.81 -11.83
N SER A 9 -7.11 -1.66 -11.53
CA SER A 9 -6.55 -0.32 -11.75
C SER A 9 -5.58 0.16 -10.66
N SER A 10 -5.38 -0.58 -9.57
CA SER A 10 -4.73 -0.04 -8.37
C SER A 10 -3.33 0.53 -8.59
N LEU A 11 -2.55 -0.02 -9.54
CA LEU A 11 -1.23 0.54 -9.87
C LEU A 11 -1.35 1.88 -10.64
N ASP A 12 -2.32 1.98 -11.54
CA ASP A 12 -2.55 3.18 -12.33
C ASP A 12 -3.12 4.30 -11.45
N ASP A 13 -4.08 3.96 -10.58
CA ASP A 13 -4.63 4.87 -9.59
C ASP A 13 -3.53 5.43 -8.68
N LEU A 14 -2.62 4.56 -8.19
CA LEU A 14 -1.49 4.96 -7.37
C LEU A 14 -0.52 5.93 -8.09
N LYS A 15 -0.33 5.77 -9.40
CA LYS A 15 0.52 6.67 -10.19
C LYS A 15 -0.08 8.07 -10.33
N HIS A 16 -1.41 8.16 -10.37
CA HIS A 16 -2.17 9.41 -10.48
C HIS A 16 -2.31 10.17 -9.15
N PHE A 17 -1.87 9.58 -8.02
CA PHE A 17 -1.90 10.26 -6.74
C PHE A 17 -1.01 11.52 -6.71
N PRO A 18 -1.38 12.54 -5.91
CA PRO A 18 -0.49 13.65 -5.59
C PRO A 18 0.85 13.15 -5.06
N ALA A 19 1.94 13.88 -5.33
CA ALA A 19 3.30 13.43 -5.02
C ALA A 19 3.51 13.01 -3.55
N GLY A 20 2.88 13.72 -2.60
CA GLY A 20 2.94 13.37 -1.18
C GLY A 20 2.30 12.01 -0.88
N ALA A 21 1.05 11.82 -1.32
CA ALA A 21 0.31 10.57 -1.12
C ALA A 21 0.98 9.38 -1.81
N ARG A 22 1.54 9.57 -3.01
CA ARG A 22 2.29 8.52 -3.72
C ARG A 22 3.55 8.09 -2.96
N ARG A 23 4.28 9.04 -2.38
CA ARG A 23 5.48 8.76 -1.56
C ARG A 23 5.10 8.00 -0.29
N GLU A 24 4.05 8.44 0.40
CA GLU A 24 3.56 7.80 1.61
C GLU A 24 3.09 6.36 1.34
N ALA A 25 2.28 6.16 0.30
CA ALA A 25 1.85 4.82 -0.12
C ALA A 25 3.04 3.90 -0.47
N GLY A 26 4.08 4.43 -1.13
CA GLY A 26 5.31 3.67 -1.39
C GLY A 26 6.05 3.26 -0.11
N PHE A 27 6.11 4.15 0.89
CA PHE A 27 6.70 3.87 2.19
C PHE A 27 5.93 2.76 2.93
N GLU A 28 4.60 2.88 3.00
CA GLU A 28 3.76 1.87 3.66
C GLU A 28 3.82 0.51 2.95
N LEU A 29 3.84 0.49 1.61
CA LEU A 29 4.05 -0.74 0.85
C LEU A 29 5.41 -1.37 1.19
N SER A 30 6.47 -0.57 1.29
CA SER A 30 7.81 -1.07 1.63
C SER A 30 7.86 -1.71 3.02
N ASN A 31 7.14 -1.15 4.01
CA ASN A 31 6.99 -1.72 5.35
C ASN A 31 6.31 -3.09 5.29
N VAL A 32 5.19 -3.19 4.57
CA VAL A 32 4.46 -4.47 4.39
C VAL A 32 5.34 -5.51 3.68
N GLN A 33 6.13 -5.10 2.68
CA GLN A 33 7.08 -5.96 1.99
C GLN A 33 8.22 -6.47 2.89
N ALA A 34 8.62 -5.66 3.88
CA ALA A 34 9.57 -6.03 4.92
C ALA A 34 8.93 -6.89 6.04
N GLY A 35 7.61 -7.11 6.02
CA GLY A 35 6.88 -7.85 7.05
C GLY A 35 6.51 -7.01 8.27
N LEU A 36 6.69 -5.69 8.20
CA LEU A 36 6.23 -4.73 9.20
C LEU A 36 4.74 -4.43 9.02
N GLN A 37 4.11 -3.89 10.05
CA GLN A 37 2.74 -3.41 9.98
C GLN A 37 2.69 -1.98 9.42
N PRO A 38 1.70 -1.64 8.58
CA PRO A 38 1.49 -0.28 8.15
C PRO A 38 1.04 0.61 9.31
N SER A 39 1.30 1.91 9.21
CA SER A 39 1.10 2.87 10.30
C SER A 39 -0.36 3.05 10.75
N ASP A 40 -1.33 3.00 9.82
CA ASP A 40 -2.78 3.08 10.10
C ASP A 40 -3.49 1.76 9.74
N TRP A 41 -2.92 0.62 10.13
CA TRP A 41 -3.55 -0.68 9.88
C TRP A 41 -4.88 -0.82 10.63
N LYS A 42 -5.96 -1.13 9.90
CA LYS A 42 -7.28 -1.44 10.47
C LYS A 42 -7.68 -2.88 10.10
N PRO A 43 -8.15 -3.68 11.07
CA PRO A 43 -8.64 -5.03 10.77
C PRO A 43 -9.87 -4.92 9.86
N MET A 44 -9.94 -5.77 8.83
CA MET A 44 -11.18 -5.93 8.08
C MET A 44 -12.13 -6.78 8.91
N ASN A 45 -13.22 -6.18 9.38
CA ASN A 45 -14.30 -6.93 10.01
C ASN A 45 -14.79 -7.99 9.01
N THR A 46 -14.63 -9.25 9.37
CA THR A 46 -15.22 -10.36 8.61
C THR A 46 -16.67 -10.47 9.06
N ILE A 47 -17.60 -10.34 8.11
CA ILE A 47 -19.05 -10.50 8.35
C ILE A 47 -19.36 -11.98 8.55
#